data_AF-A0A914LN88-F1
#
_entry.id   AF-A0A914LN88-F1
#
_cell.length_a   1.000
_cell.length_b   1.000
_cell.length_c   1.000
_cell.angle_alpha   90.00
_cell.angle_beta   90.00
_cell.angle_gamma   90.00
#
_symmetry.space_group_name_H-M   'P 1'
#
loop_
_entity.id
_entity.type
_entity.pdbx_description
1 polymer ?
#
loop_
_entity_poly.entity_id
_entity_poly.type
_entity_poly.pdbx_seq_one_letter_code
_entity_poly.pdbx_strand_id
1 'polypeptide(L)'
;MPFPNLIKEAQLIHSKHHNPCKIQISALLSIKTGACPENCSYCPQSSFYKTDIKKEPLMDLEKVIKAAKIAKENGATRYTQ
;
A
#
# COMPACT_ATOMS: atom_id res chain seq x y z
N MET A 1 -8.70 -26.36 13.55
CA MET A 1 -7.24 -26.62 13.54
C MET A 1 -6.54 -25.68 14.50
N PRO A 2 -5.58 -26.14 15.34
CA PRO A 2 -4.79 -25.26 16.20
C PRO A 2 -3.96 -24.25 15.39
N PHE A 3 -3.79 -23.03 15.92
CA PHE A 3 -3.06 -21.96 15.23
C PHE A 3 -1.64 -22.36 14.74
N PRO A 4 -0.81 -23.08 15.52
CA PRO A 4 0.51 -23.52 15.04
C PRO A 4 0.45 -24.43 13.80
N ASN A 5 -0.57 -25.30 13.75
CA ASN A 5 -0.76 -26.21 12.62
C ASN A 5 -1.19 -25.43 11.36
N LEU A 6 -2.04 -24.40 11.53
CA LEU A 6 -2.46 -23.52 10.43
C LEU A 6 -1.27 -22.77 9.81
N ILE A 7 -0.38 -22.23 10.63
CA ILE A 7 0.81 -21.53 10.14
C ILE A 7 1.72 -22.47 9.35
N LYS A 8 1.94 -23.69 9.85
CA LYS A 8 2.72 -24.71 9.15
C LYS A 8 2.11 -25.05 7.79
N GLU A 9 0.80 -25.27 7.74
CA GLU A 9 0.10 -25.58 6.48
C GLU A 9 0.20 -24.41 5.48
N ALA A 10 0.03 -23.17 5.94
CA ALA A 10 0.16 -21.98 5.10
C ALA A 10 1.57 -21.84 4.48
N GLN A 11 2.63 -22.11 5.25
CA GLN A 11 4.01 -22.10 4.76
C GLN A 11 4.27 -23.17 3.69
N LEU A 12 3.70 -24.37 3.87
CA LEU A 12 3.80 -25.45 2.88
C LEU A 12 3.11 -25.08 1.58
N ILE A 13 1.89 -24.54 1.66
CA ILE A 13 1.15 -24.08 0.47
C ILE A 13 1.88 -22.93 -0.22
N HIS A 14 2.41 -21.96 0.54
CA HIS A 14 3.16 -20.85 -0.02
C HIS A 14 4.41 -21.32 -0.77
N SER A 15 5.22 -22.19 -0.17
CA SER A 15 6.45 -22.71 -0.78
C SER A 15 6.20 -23.61 -2.00
N LYS A 16 5.02 -24.26 -2.05
CA LYS A 16 4.60 -25.07 -3.22
C LYS A 16 4.29 -24.21 -4.46
N HIS A 17 3.80 -22.98 -4.28
CA HIS A 17 3.34 -22.13 -5.38
C HIS A 17 4.20 -20.88 -5.62
N HIS A 18 5.04 -20.49 -4.66
CA HIS A 18 5.87 -19.30 -4.70
C HIS A 18 7.32 -19.62 -4.31
N ASN A 19 8.26 -18.83 -4.83
CA ASN A 19 9.65 -18.91 -4.38
C ASN A 19 9.75 -18.30 -2.97
N PRO A 20 10.12 -19.09 -1.94
CA PRO A 20 10.14 -18.63 -0.54
C PRO A 20 11.18 -17.53 -0.28
N CYS A 21 12.18 -17.39 -1.16
CA CYS A 21 13.22 -16.38 -1.06
C CYS A 21 12.92 -15.11 -1.88
N LYS A 22 11.76 -15.03 -2.54
CA LYS A 22 11.39 -13.89 -3.39
C LYS A 22 10.21 -13.12 -2.79
N ILE A 23 10.38 -11.81 -2.67
CA ILE A 23 9.35 -10.89 -2.19
C ILE A 23 9.04 -9.88 -3.30
N GLN A 24 7.75 -9.57 -3.52
CA GLN A 24 7.34 -8.49 -4.42
C GLN A 24 7.37 -7.17 -3.67
N ILE A 25 8.06 -6.17 -4.23
CA ILE A 25 8.16 -4.83 -3.65
C ILE A 25 7.29 -3.88 -4.45
N SER A 26 6.35 -3.22 -3.77
CA SER A 26 5.50 -2.18 -4.36
C SER A 26 5.66 -0.89 -3.57
N ALA A 27 5.81 0.23 -4.26
CA ALA A 27 5.80 1.56 -3.68
C ALA A 27 4.45 2.23 -3.97
N LEU A 28 3.90 2.90 -2.96
CA LEU A 28 2.64 3.63 -3.06
C LEU A 28 2.85 5.09 -2.67
N LEU A 29 2.21 5.99 -3.41
CA LEU A 29 2.09 7.40 -3.06
C LEU A 29 0.62 7.78 -3.14
N SER A 30 0.09 8.53 -2.18
CA SER A 30 -1.28 9.03 -2.29
C SER A 30 -1.30 10.26 -3.19
N ILE A 31 -1.86 10.13 -4.40
CA ILE A 31 -1.90 11.25 -5.37
C ILE A 31 -2.80 12.41 -4.92
N LYS A 32 -3.74 12.17 -4.01
CA LYS A 32 -4.62 13.16 -3.38
C LYS A 32 -4.96 12.67 -1.98
N THR A 33 -4.72 13.49 -0.97
CA THR A 33 -4.91 13.08 0.43
C THR A 33 -6.05 13.85 1.11
N GLY A 34 -6.98 13.10 1.70
CA GLY A 34 -8.03 13.62 2.56
C GLY A 34 -9.27 14.14 1.83
N ALA A 35 -10.23 14.61 2.64
CA ALA A 35 -11.55 15.06 2.18
C ALA A 35 -12.29 13.99 1.34
N CYS A 36 -12.14 12.72 1.71
CA CYS A 36 -12.82 11.62 1.04
C CYS A 36 -14.31 11.61 1.42
N PRO A 37 -15.24 11.54 0.45
CA PRO A 37 -16.68 11.54 0.69
C PRO A 37 -17.21 10.21 1.22
N GLU A 38 -16.36 9.19 1.35
CA GLU A 38 -16.73 7.89 1.89
C GLU A 38 -16.69 7.87 3.43
N ASN A 39 -17.62 7.15 4.05
CA ASN A 39 -17.76 7.05 5.50
C ASN A 39 -17.16 5.76 6.07
N CYS A 40 -15.92 5.45 5.70
CA CYS A 40 -15.21 4.30 6.25
C CYS A 40 -14.71 4.61 7.66
N SER A 41 -15.23 3.90 8.67
CA SER A 41 -14.94 4.14 10.10
C SER A 41 -13.46 4.00 10.50
N TYR A 42 -12.68 3.26 9.71
CA TYR A 42 -11.25 3.04 9.93
C TYR A 42 -10.36 3.97 9.10
N CYS A 43 -10.90 4.67 8.10
CA CYS A 43 -10.08 5.43 7.16
C CYS A 43 -9.83 6.84 7.69
N PRO A 44 -8.55 7.25 7.89
CA PRO A 44 -8.24 8.58 8.41
C PRO A 44 -8.53 9.70 7.41
N GLN A 45 -8.81 9.38 6.14
CA GLN A 45 -9.08 10.34 5.08
C GLN A 45 -10.55 10.73 4.90
N SER A 46 -11.45 10.03 5.58
CA SER A 46 -12.88 10.31 5.53
C SER A 46 -13.20 11.70 6.06
N SER A 47 -14.06 12.45 5.35
CA SER A 47 -14.50 13.78 5.78
C SER A 47 -15.44 13.76 6.97
N PHE A 48 -15.98 12.60 7.36
CA PHE A 48 -16.91 12.44 8.47
C PHE A 48 -16.24 12.44 9.84
N TYR A 49 -14.93 12.18 9.90
CA TYR A 49 -14.17 12.07 11.14
C TYR A 49 -13.11 13.17 11.22
N LYS A 50 -12.86 13.66 12.44
CA LYS A 50 -11.75 14.58 12.70
C LYS A 50 -10.49 13.78 12.99
N THR A 51 -9.51 13.90 12.10
CA THR A 51 -8.19 13.28 12.22
C THR A 51 -7.12 14.34 11.94
N ASP A 52 -5.87 14.06 12.31
CA ASP A 52 -4.75 14.99 12.15
C ASP A 52 -4.14 14.99 10.73
N ILE A 53 -4.87 14.49 9.74
CA ILE A 53 -4.35 14.45 8.37
C ILE A 53 -4.38 15.84 7.75
N LYS A 54 -3.28 16.21 7.07
CA LYS A 54 -3.26 17.38 6.22
C LYS A 54 -3.95 17.07 4.90
N LYS A 55 -4.91 17.91 4.52
CA LYS A 55 -5.57 17.82 3.22
C LYS A 55 -4.62 18.33 2.15
N GLU A 56 -4.38 17.52 1.15
CA GLU A 56 -3.51 17.86 0.03
C GLU A 56 -4.28 17.67 -1.29
N PRO A 57 -4.22 18.66 -2.20
CA PRO A 57 -4.88 18.55 -3.50
C PRO A 57 -4.24 17.44 -4.34
N LEU A 58 -4.84 17.18 -5.49
CA LEU A 58 -4.24 16.29 -6.47
C LEU A 58 -2.84 16.79 -6.84
N MET A 59 -1.85 15.88 -6.78
CA MET A 59 -0.47 16.19 -7.07
C MET A 59 -0.24 16.49 -8.56
N ASP A 60 0.71 17.36 -8.85
CA ASP A 60 1.16 17.63 -10.21
C ASP A 60 1.79 16.38 -10.84
N LEU A 61 1.51 16.15 -12.13
CA LEU A 61 2.01 14.99 -12.86
C LEU A 61 3.53 14.83 -12.77
N GLU A 62 4.28 15.92 -12.86
CA GLU A 62 5.75 15.91 -12.76
C GLU A 62 6.23 15.38 -11.41
N LYS A 63 5.55 15.74 -10.32
CA LYS A 63 5.87 15.24 -8.97
C LYS A 63 5.59 13.75 -8.85
N VAL A 64 4.48 13.27 -9.42
CA VAL A 64 4.12 11.85 -9.46
C VAL A 64 5.17 11.05 -10.24
N ILE A 65 5.56 11.53 -11.43
CA ILE A 65 6.59 10.89 -12.25
C ILE A 65 7.95 10.88 -11.52
N LYS A 66 8.33 11.98 -10.85
CA LYS A 66 9.57 12.05 -10.08
C LYS A 66 9.57 11.02 -8.95
N ALA A 67 8.48 10.93 -8.18
CA ALA A 67 8.36 9.95 -7.11
C ALA A 67 8.37 8.50 -7.64
N ALA A 68 7.73 8.23 -8.78
CA ALA A 68 7.77 6.93 -9.44
C ALA A 68 9.19 6.52 -9.87
N LYS A 69 9.99 7.47 -10.40
CA LYS A 69 11.40 7.23 -10.74
C LYS A 69 12.23 6.88 -9.52
N ILE A 70 12.07 7.64 -8.43
CA ILE A 70 12.75 7.37 -7.15
C ILE A 70 12.35 5.98 -6.61
N ALA A 71 11.07 5.62 -6.67
CA ALA A 71 10.59 4.31 -6.26
C ALA A 71 11.23 3.17 -7.07
N LYS A 72 11.37 3.36 -8.40
CA LYS A 72 12.03 2.40 -9.29
C LYS A 72 13.53 2.26 -8.94
N GLU A 73 14.21 3.38 -8.70
CA GLU A 73 15.62 3.40 -8.28
C GLU A 73 15.82 2.68 -6.94
N ASN A 74 14.85 2.78 -6.03
CA ASN A 74 14.82 2.05 -4.76
C ASN A 74 14.39 0.58 -4.88
N GLY A 75 14.25 0.04 -6.10
CA GLY A 75 13.98 -1.38 -6.33
C GLY A 75 12.51 -1.79 -6.29
N ALA A 76 11.56 -0.84 -6.27
CA ALA A 76 10.15 -1.18 -6.39
C ALA A 76 9.85 -1.71 -7.80
N THR A 77 9.22 -2.88 -7.88
CA THR A 77 8.80 -3.49 -9.15
C THR A 77 7.42 -3.01 -9.60
N ARG A 78 6.68 -2.33 -8.71
CA ARG A 78 5.35 -1.78 -8.98
C ARG A 78 5.19 -0.44 -8.26
N TYR A 79 4.63 0.55 -8.94
CA TYR A 79 4.29 1.85 -8.37
C TYR A 79 2.79 2.07 -8.46
N THR A 80 2.15 2.43 -7.34
CA THR A 80 0.71 2.68 -7.25
C THR A 80 0.47 4.09 -6.72
N GLN A 81 -0.45 4.80 -7.36
CA GLN A 81 -0.84 6.17 -7.04
C GLN A 81 -2.20 6.24 -6.34
#